data_AF-A0A7C4F0Y6-F1
#
_entry.id   AF-A0A7C4F0Y6-F1
#
_cell.length_a   1.000
_cell.length_b   1.000
_cell.length_c   1.000
_cell.angle_alpha   90.00
_cell.angle_beta   90.00
_cell.angle_gamma   90.00
#
_symmetry.space_group_name_H-M   'P 1'
#
loop_
_entity.id
_entity.type
_entity.pdbx_description
1 polymer ?
#
loop_
_entity_poly.entity_id
_entity_poly.type
_entity_poly.pdbx_seq_one_letter_code
_entity_poly.pdbx_strand_id
1 'polypeptide(L)'
;MNNRFYFLRLLVFLVLLVFIFNPSRKVYQKSRPVLAVALDTSRSFEISGRLAEARKFLRKNLSAWAQKYEVKIYCFGDGVQPIDWSLFNQDKYPIFYRTGIAEALETIRKLNSENLGAIFLITDGQENVDSLDNFPPEIFSQQLGVPVNVAAFAEVVLRDIAIVKLQYPEMTFRNMPARVEAGIRVRGFPPGAIEVWLEKDNKVVQRKTIFSDGRTNYYETEFLLDTSRPGSFNYTLRVAARPKEITEQNNYQKFSFQVIRDQLRILYICGQPGYDYAFRRLVWKNNPGIDLVSFVILRNPENVTLVADKDLSLIPFPAYDVFSKDLENFDLLVIENFDFARFGVPRQHFANVVEW
;
A
#
# COMPACT_ATOMS: atom_id res chain seq x y z
N MET A 1 -35.92 74.72 -62.14
CA MET A 1 -35.79 74.39 -60.71
C MET A 1 -36.03 72.92 -60.36
N ASN A 2 -36.64 72.08 -61.21
CA ASN A 2 -37.02 70.69 -60.85
C ASN A 2 -35.89 69.64 -60.80
N ASN A 3 -34.82 69.79 -61.58
CA ASN A 3 -33.78 68.75 -61.66
C ASN A 3 -33.01 68.53 -60.36
N ARG A 4 -32.89 69.56 -59.50
CA ARG A 4 -32.22 69.45 -58.20
C ARG A 4 -32.99 68.57 -57.21
N PHE A 5 -34.33 68.59 -57.25
CA PHE A 5 -35.16 67.77 -56.38
C PHE A 5 -35.15 66.29 -56.77
N TYR A 6 -35.14 65.98 -58.06
CA TYR A 6 -35.00 64.60 -58.54
C TYR A 6 -33.63 64.01 -58.19
N PHE A 7 -32.57 64.81 -58.28
CA PHE A 7 -31.23 64.41 -57.88
C PHE A 7 -31.16 64.08 -56.37
N LEU A 8 -31.72 64.94 -55.52
CA LEU A 8 -31.81 64.71 -54.08
C LEU A 8 -32.62 63.45 -53.74
N ARG A 9 -33.74 63.20 -54.43
CA ARG A 9 -34.55 61.98 -54.22
C ARG A 9 -33.80 60.72 -54.64
N LEU A 10 -33.11 60.74 -55.79
CA LEU A 10 -32.28 59.62 -56.25
C LEU A 10 -31.16 59.31 -55.26
N LEU A 11 -30.51 60.35 -54.72
CA LEU A 11 -29.42 60.21 -53.76
C LEU A 11 -29.91 59.62 -52.44
N VAL A 12 -31.03 60.10 -51.91
CA VAL A 12 -31.65 59.51 -50.71
C VAL A 12 -32.06 58.06 -50.94
N PHE A 13 -32.61 57.74 -52.12
CA PHE A 13 -33.00 56.38 -52.47
C PHE A 13 -31.78 55.46 -52.52
N LEU A 14 -30.67 55.88 -53.13
CA LEU A 14 -29.40 55.14 -53.15
C LEU A 14 -28.82 54.91 -51.76
N VAL A 15 -28.87 55.93 -50.88
CA VAL A 15 -28.40 55.81 -49.49
C VAL A 15 -29.25 54.81 -48.71
N LEU A 16 -30.58 54.87 -48.84
CA LEU A 16 -31.49 53.90 -48.23
C LEU A 16 -31.23 52.48 -48.76
N LEU A 17 -30.95 52.35 -50.06
CA LEU A 17 -30.60 51.08 -50.69
C LEU A 17 -29.33 50.47 -50.07
N VAL A 18 -28.30 51.29 -49.82
CA VAL A 18 -27.08 50.87 -49.14
C VAL A 18 -27.36 50.43 -47.71
N PHE A 19 -28.21 51.13 -46.97
CA PHE A 19 -28.59 50.72 -45.61
C PHE A 19 -29.41 49.42 -45.58
N ILE A 20 -30.30 49.21 -46.55
CA ILE A 20 -31.07 47.94 -46.69
C ILE A 20 -30.12 46.76 -46.95
N PHE A 21 -29.09 46.95 -47.78
CA PHE A 21 -28.09 45.91 -48.03
C PHE A 21 -27.19 45.62 -46.83
N ASN A 22 -27.20 46.49 -45.81
CA ASN A 22 -26.49 46.32 -44.55
C ASN A 22 -25.04 45.82 -44.74
N PRO A 23 -24.21 46.55 -45.53
CA PRO A 23 -22.87 46.11 -45.88
C PRO A 23 -22.01 45.99 -44.62
N SER A 24 -21.77 44.74 -44.21
CA SER A 24 -20.89 44.44 -43.07
C SER A 24 -19.56 43.92 -43.58
N ARG A 25 -18.46 44.45 -43.04
CA ARG A 25 -17.10 43.96 -43.33
C ARG A 25 -16.66 43.08 -42.16
N LYS A 26 -16.67 41.76 -42.36
CA LYS A 26 -16.10 40.82 -41.41
C LYS A 26 -14.57 40.84 -41.55
N VAL A 27 -13.88 41.41 -40.58
CA VAL A 27 -12.41 41.35 -40.49
C VAL A 27 -12.07 40.06 -39.73
N TYR A 28 -11.62 39.04 -40.45
CA TYR A 28 -11.10 37.83 -39.84
C TYR A 28 -9.66 38.08 -39.40
N GLN A 29 -9.43 38.24 -38.10
CA GLN A 29 -8.08 38.11 -37.55
C GLN A 29 -7.70 36.64 -37.60
N LYS A 30 -6.67 36.32 -38.40
CA LYS A 30 -6.17 34.96 -38.55
C LYS A 30 -5.34 34.63 -37.31
N SER A 31 -5.99 34.22 -36.21
CA SER A 31 -5.28 33.66 -35.05
C SER A 31 -4.68 32.32 -35.45
N ARG A 32 -3.49 32.01 -34.92
CA ARG A 32 -2.93 30.67 -35.09
C ARG A 32 -3.75 29.71 -34.24
N PRO A 33 -4.10 28.51 -34.75
CA PRO A 33 -4.76 27.51 -33.92
C PRO A 33 -3.87 27.10 -32.75
N VAL A 34 -4.49 26.81 -31.60
CA VAL A 34 -3.78 26.35 -30.41
C VAL A 34 -3.38 24.89 -30.59
N LEU A 35 -2.10 24.59 -30.38
CA LEU A 35 -1.59 23.23 -30.21
C LEU A 35 -1.37 23.00 -28.72
N ALA A 36 -2.24 22.21 -28.10
CA ALA A 36 -2.07 21.83 -26.70
C ALA A 36 -1.16 20.62 -26.60
N VAL A 37 0.00 20.78 -25.97
CA VAL A 37 0.96 19.71 -25.70
C VAL A 37 0.69 19.18 -24.30
N ALA A 38 0.14 17.98 -24.19
CA ALA A 38 -0.13 17.31 -22.92
C ALA A 38 1.04 16.37 -22.57
N LEU A 39 1.76 16.69 -21.50
CA LEU A 39 2.91 15.95 -21.00
C LEU A 39 2.54 15.17 -19.74
N ASP A 40 2.73 13.87 -19.78
CA ASP A 40 2.59 13.01 -18.62
C ASP A 40 3.70 13.33 -17.62
N THR A 41 3.33 13.85 -16.45
CA THR A 41 4.25 14.06 -15.31
C THR A 41 3.84 13.22 -14.11
N SER A 42 3.18 12.08 -14.36
CA SER A 42 2.93 11.08 -13.34
C SER A 42 4.24 10.52 -12.77
N ARG A 43 4.19 10.10 -11.51
CA ARG A 43 5.33 9.53 -10.79
C ARG A 43 5.90 8.30 -11.51
N SER A 44 5.06 7.46 -12.14
CA SER A 44 5.50 6.34 -12.96
C SER A 44 6.30 6.78 -14.19
N PHE A 45 5.86 7.83 -14.86
CA PHE A 45 6.54 8.36 -16.05
C PHE A 45 7.88 9.00 -15.69
N GLU A 46 7.95 9.71 -14.56
CA GLU A 46 9.20 10.31 -14.06
C GLU A 46 10.24 9.25 -13.63
N ILE A 47 9.86 8.29 -12.77
CA ILE A 47 10.79 7.28 -12.24
C ILE A 47 11.40 6.45 -13.38
N SER A 48 10.64 6.19 -14.44
CA SER A 48 11.14 5.47 -15.62
C SER A 48 12.21 6.21 -16.45
N GLY A 49 12.47 7.50 -16.17
CA GLY A 49 13.39 8.33 -16.95
C GLY A 49 12.84 8.84 -18.29
N ARG A 50 11.60 8.45 -18.66
CA ARG A 50 10.95 8.83 -19.92
C ARG A 50 10.70 10.33 -20.04
N LEU A 51 10.52 11.02 -18.93
CA LEU A 51 10.31 12.47 -18.90
C LEU A 51 11.53 13.24 -19.47
N ALA A 52 12.74 12.71 -19.29
CA ALA A 52 13.95 13.29 -19.88
C ALA A 52 13.96 13.15 -21.42
N GLU A 53 13.50 12.02 -21.94
CA GLU A 53 13.35 11.80 -23.39
C GLU A 53 12.24 12.66 -23.99
N ALA A 54 11.10 12.76 -23.30
CA ALA A 54 10.00 13.65 -23.65
C ALA A 54 10.46 15.11 -23.75
N ARG A 55 11.28 15.59 -22.79
CA ARG A 55 11.88 16.93 -22.82
C ARG A 55 12.80 17.10 -24.03
N LYS A 56 13.65 16.12 -24.33
CA LYS A 56 14.53 16.16 -25.51
C LYS A 56 13.72 16.23 -26.81
N PHE A 57 12.63 15.46 -26.88
CA PHE A 57 11.70 15.48 -28.01
C PHE A 57 11.01 16.84 -28.17
N LEU A 58 10.50 17.43 -27.09
CA LEU A 58 9.89 18.76 -27.14
C LEU A 58 10.87 19.83 -27.57
N ARG A 59 12.07 19.85 -26.99
CA ARG A 59 13.11 20.84 -27.35
C ARG A 59 13.44 20.82 -28.83
N LYS A 60 13.39 19.65 -29.48
CA LYS A 60 13.65 19.48 -30.92
C LYS A 60 12.52 20.02 -31.80
N ASN A 61 11.26 19.90 -31.37
CA ASN A 61 10.09 20.17 -32.21
C ASN A 61 9.39 21.51 -31.91
N LEU A 62 9.58 22.08 -30.71
CA LEU A 62 8.84 23.24 -30.24
C LEU A 62 8.99 24.47 -31.16
N SER A 63 10.20 24.72 -31.68
CA SER A 63 10.45 25.85 -32.58
C SER A 63 9.70 25.72 -33.91
N ALA A 64 9.63 24.52 -34.48
CA ALA A 64 8.90 24.24 -35.70
C ALA A 64 7.38 24.35 -35.50
N TRP A 65 6.87 23.90 -34.35
CA TRP A 65 5.45 24.00 -34.00
C TRP A 65 5.02 25.44 -33.75
N ALA A 66 5.82 26.23 -33.02
CA ALA A 66 5.53 27.64 -32.70
C ALA A 66 5.43 28.56 -33.93
N GLN A 67 6.00 28.16 -35.07
CA GLN A 67 5.83 28.88 -36.34
C GLN A 67 4.41 28.76 -36.91
N LYS A 68 3.74 27.62 -36.68
CA LYS A 68 2.42 27.29 -37.26
C LYS A 68 1.27 27.42 -36.26
N TYR A 69 1.53 27.14 -34.99
CA TYR A 69 0.55 27.04 -33.92
C TYR A 69 0.89 27.97 -32.75
N GLU A 70 -0.12 28.33 -31.97
CA GLU A 70 0.09 28.84 -30.61
C GLU A 70 0.28 27.63 -29.69
N VAL A 71 1.52 27.34 -29.29
CA VAL A 71 1.82 26.13 -28.50
C VAL A 71 1.60 26.41 -27.02
N LYS A 72 0.69 25.67 -26.39
CA LYS A 72 0.46 25.69 -24.94
C LYS A 72 0.83 24.34 -24.35
N ILE A 73 1.64 24.34 -23.30
CA ILE A 73 2.13 23.12 -22.65
C ILE A 73 1.35 22.89 -21.37
N TYR A 74 0.92 21.66 -21.16
CA TYR A 74 0.20 21.20 -19.99
C TYR A 74 0.90 19.98 -19.40
N CYS A 75 1.15 19.99 -18.10
CA CYS A 75 1.51 18.79 -17.35
C CYS A 75 0.23 18.11 -16.89
N PHE A 76 0.16 16.78 -17.00
CA PHE A 76 -1.00 16.02 -16.57
C PHE A 76 -0.64 14.75 -15.78
N GLY A 77 -1.62 14.30 -14.98
CA GLY A 77 -1.61 13.07 -14.20
C GLY A 77 -2.99 12.84 -13.58
N ASP A 78 -3.17 13.00 -12.27
CA ASP A 78 -4.49 13.12 -11.59
C ASP A 78 -5.07 14.54 -11.62
N GLY A 79 -4.48 15.42 -12.43
CA GLY A 79 -4.98 16.74 -12.73
C GLY A 79 -4.27 17.31 -13.95
N VAL A 80 -4.60 18.54 -14.34
CA VAL A 80 -3.95 19.26 -15.44
C VAL A 80 -3.50 20.63 -14.98
N GLN A 81 -2.25 20.98 -15.27
CA GLN A 81 -1.72 22.33 -15.02
C GLN A 81 -0.99 22.87 -16.25
N PRO A 82 -1.29 24.11 -16.69
CA PRO A 82 -0.50 24.78 -17.72
C PRO A 82 0.90 25.10 -17.19
N ILE A 83 1.91 25.01 -18.05
CA ILE A 83 3.29 25.32 -17.70
C ILE A 83 4.02 26.04 -18.83
N ASP A 84 4.88 26.99 -18.47
CA ASP A 84 5.80 27.60 -19.42
C ASP A 84 6.97 26.66 -19.73
N TRP A 85 7.35 26.61 -21.01
CA TRP A 85 8.50 25.81 -21.46
C TRP A 85 9.79 26.10 -20.67
N SER A 86 10.02 27.36 -20.29
CA SER A 86 11.20 27.76 -19.51
C SER A 86 11.25 27.10 -18.13
N LEU A 87 10.11 26.98 -17.45
CA LEU A 87 9.99 26.33 -16.15
C LEU A 87 10.12 24.81 -16.27
N PHE A 88 9.42 24.22 -17.24
CA PHE A 88 9.52 22.79 -17.51
C PHE A 88 10.96 22.36 -17.83
N ASN A 89 11.67 23.16 -18.63
CA ASN A 89 13.07 22.89 -19.00
C ASN A 89 14.06 23.09 -17.83
N GLN A 90 13.66 23.76 -16.74
CA GLN A 90 14.42 23.93 -15.50
C GLN A 90 14.04 22.90 -14.42
N ASP A 91 13.35 21.81 -14.78
CA ASP A 91 12.89 20.80 -13.83
C ASP A 91 11.89 21.33 -12.78
N LYS A 92 11.17 22.43 -13.10
CA LYS A 92 10.16 23.04 -12.23
C LYS A 92 8.76 22.76 -12.77
N TYR A 93 8.30 21.53 -12.59
CA TYR A 93 6.98 21.07 -13.02
C TYR A 93 6.27 20.29 -11.91
N PRO A 94 4.92 20.22 -11.92
CA PRO A 94 4.18 19.41 -10.98
C PRO A 94 4.39 17.91 -11.27
N ILE A 95 4.57 17.12 -10.21
CA ILE A 95 4.59 15.65 -10.28
C ILE A 95 3.27 15.15 -9.72
N PHE A 96 2.59 14.33 -10.49
CA PHE A 96 1.28 13.78 -10.15
C PHE A 96 1.41 12.32 -9.69
N TYR A 97 0.48 11.81 -8.87
CA TYR A 97 0.58 10.45 -8.33
C TYR A 97 0.02 9.38 -9.25
N ARG A 98 -0.95 9.75 -10.09
CA ARG A 98 -1.68 8.88 -11.01
C ARG A 98 -1.65 9.47 -12.43
N THR A 99 -2.15 8.70 -13.38
CA THR A 99 -2.23 9.05 -14.80
C THR A 99 -3.70 8.93 -15.22
N GLY A 100 -4.36 10.06 -15.44
CA GLY A 100 -5.73 10.19 -15.97
C GLY A 100 -5.69 10.87 -17.33
N ILE A 101 -5.72 10.09 -18.41
CA ILE A 101 -5.57 10.60 -19.78
C ILE A 101 -6.90 11.21 -20.23
N ALA A 102 -8.03 10.52 -19.98
CA ALA A 102 -9.34 10.99 -20.43
C ALA A 102 -9.72 12.35 -19.79
N GLU A 103 -9.54 12.46 -18.47
CA GLU A 103 -9.78 13.71 -17.73
C GLU A 103 -8.86 14.84 -18.21
N ALA A 104 -7.60 14.52 -18.52
CA ALA A 104 -6.67 15.50 -19.02
C ALA A 104 -7.08 16.06 -20.39
N LEU A 105 -7.48 15.18 -21.31
CA LEU A 105 -7.96 15.56 -22.63
C LEU A 105 -9.22 16.44 -22.53
N GLU A 106 -10.16 16.09 -21.65
CA GLU A 106 -11.37 16.89 -21.45
C GLU A 106 -11.05 18.28 -20.88
N THR A 107 -10.19 18.33 -19.87
CA THR A 107 -9.80 19.58 -19.22
C THR A 107 -9.09 20.51 -20.20
N ILE A 108 -8.17 19.98 -21.00
CA ILE A 108 -7.46 20.73 -22.04
C ILE A 108 -8.42 21.26 -23.10
N ARG A 109 -9.43 20.46 -23.50
CA ARG A 109 -10.49 20.91 -24.41
C ARG A 109 -11.28 22.07 -23.83
N LYS A 110 -11.71 21.96 -22.56
CA LYS A 110 -12.45 23.02 -21.85
C LYS A 110 -11.62 24.31 -21.73
N LEU A 111 -10.33 24.21 -21.42
CA LEU A 111 -9.42 25.36 -21.29
C LEU A 111 -9.11 26.08 -22.61
N ASN A 112 -9.36 25.44 -23.76
CA ASN A 112 -9.03 25.99 -25.08
C ASN A 112 -10.21 25.96 -26.06
N SER A 113 -11.45 25.97 -25.56
CA SER A 113 -12.67 25.73 -26.36
C SER A 113 -12.86 26.65 -27.56
N GLU A 114 -12.26 27.84 -27.57
CA GLU A 114 -12.43 28.83 -28.62
C GLU A 114 -11.55 28.63 -29.86
N ASN A 115 -10.39 27.98 -29.72
CA ASN A 115 -9.37 27.92 -30.78
C ASN A 115 -8.44 26.70 -30.71
N LEU A 116 -8.88 25.60 -30.09
CA LEU A 116 -8.10 24.36 -30.03
C LEU A 116 -8.02 23.70 -31.42
N GLY A 117 -6.82 23.66 -31.99
CA GLY A 117 -6.58 23.03 -33.29
C GLY A 117 -6.19 21.56 -33.21
N ALA A 118 -5.40 21.18 -32.21
CA ALA A 118 -4.95 19.81 -31.99
C ALA A 118 -4.44 19.61 -30.56
N ILE A 119 -4.47 18.37 -30.08
CA ILE A 119 -3.77 17.94 -28.86
C ILE A 119 -2.61 17.04 -29.26
N PHE A 120 -1.44 17.25 -28.67
CA PHE A 120 -0.27 16.38 -28.81
C PHE A 120 0.04 15.77 -27.44
N LEU A 121 -0.29 14.48 -27.28
CA LEU A 121 -0.16 13.72 -26.05
C LEU A 121 1.20 13.03 -25.99
N ILE A 122 1.91 13.17 -24.87
CA ILE A 122 3.19 12.51 -24.59
C ILE A 122 3.02 11.69 -23.31
N THR A 123 3.03 10.36 -23.44
CA THR A 123 2.78 9.41 -22.33
C THR A 123 3.32 8.02 -22.67
N ASP A 124 3.35 7.11 -21.70
CA ASP A 124 3.55 5.68 -21.93
C ASP A 124 2.23 4.91 -22.10
N GLY A 125 1.09 5.61 -22.05
CA GLY A 125 -0.24 5.09 -22.39
C GLY A 125 -0.90 4.27 -21.29
N GLN A 126 -0.30 4.21 -20.09
CA GLN A 126 -0.86 3.49 -18.94
C GLN A 126 -1.73 4.44 -18.11
N GLU A 127 -3.05 4.40 -18.33
CA GLU A 127 -4.02 5.05 -17.44
C GLU A 127 -4.24 4.21 -16.18
N ASN A 128 -4.28 4.84 -15.01
CA ASN A 128 -4.50 4.18 -13.72
C ASN A 128 -5.52 4.93 -12.83
N VAL A 129 -6.34 5.78 -13.45
CA VAL A 129 -7.50 6.46 -12.87
C VAL A 129 -8.75 5.90 -13.56
N ASP A 130 -9.84 5.72 -12.82
CA ASP A 130 -11.13 5.36 -13.42
C ASP A 130 -11.59 6.54 -14.29
N SER A 131 -11.71 6.30 -15.60
CA SER A 131 -11.98 7.36 -16.56
C SER A 131 -13.38 7.97 -16.39
N LEU A 132 -13.54 9.23 -16.83
CA LEU A 132 -14.87 9.83 -17.01
C LEU A 132 -15.73 8.89 -17.88
N ASP A 133 -16.91 8.54 -17.36
CA ASP A 133 -17.89 7.65 -18.00
C ASP A 133 -17.41 6.21 -18.30
N ASN A 134 -16.29 5.75 -17.71
CA ASN A 134 -15.67 4.43 -17.93
C ASN A 134 -15.29 4.13 -19.40
N PHE A 135 -15.15 5.15 -20.24
CA PHE A 135 -14.67 4.94 -21.61
C PHE A 135 -13.14 4.92 -21.65
N PRO A 136 -12.51 4.00 -22.40
CA PRO A 136 -11.09 4.05 -22.67
C PRO A 136 -10.67 5.38 -23.34
N PRO A 137 -9.45 5.89 -23.10
CA PRO A 137 -8.95 7.14 -23.70
C PRO A 137 -9.07 7.19 -25.22
N GLU A 138 -8.97 6.05 -25.89
CA GLU A 138 -9.08 5.94 -27.35
C GLU A 138 -10.48 6.35 -27.82
N ILE A 139 -11.53 5.87 -27.15
CA ILE A 139 -12.92 6.21 -27.48
C ILE A 139 -13.18 7.69 -27.16
N PHE A 140 -12.70 8.15 -26.00
CA PHE A 140 -12.84 9.56 -25.60
C PHE A 140 -12.18 10.51 -26.60
N SER A 141 -11.00 10.15 -27.11
CA SER A 141 -10.25 10.98 -28.06
C SER A 141 -11.03 11.25 -29.35
N GLN A 142 -11.86 10.31 -29.79
CA GLN A 142 -12.69 10.46 -30.99
C GLN A 142 -13.87 11.42 -30.78
N GLN A 143 -14.33 11.58 -29.54
CA GLN A 143 -15.44 12.46 -29.18
C GLN A 143 -15.02 13.92 -28.96
N LEU A 144 -13.72 14.20 -28.81
CA LEU A 144 -13.20 15.55 -28.56
C LEU A 144 -13.43 16.55 -29.71
N GLY A 145 -13.64 16.06 -30.94
CA GLY A 145 -13.81 16.90 -32.14
C GLY A 145 -12.53 17.59 -32.62
N VAL A 146 -11.37 17.28 -32.03
CA VAL A 146 -10.04 17.77 -32.43
C VAL A 146 -9.06 16.60 -32.58
N PRO A 147 -8.10 16.66 -33.51
CA PRO A 147 -7.11 15.60 -33.66
C PRO A 147 -6.22 15.48 -32.43
N VAL A 148 -6.13 14.27 -31.88
CA VAL A 148 -5.19 13.89 -30.82
C VAL A 148 -4.06 13.07 -31.44
N ASN A 149 -2.84 13.59 -31.39
CA ASN A 149 -1.64 12.91 -31.85
C ASN A 149 -0.85 12.41 -30.63
N VAL A 150 -0.31 11.20 -30.68
CA VAL A 150 0.39 10.60 -29.53
C VAL A 150 1.84 10.34 -29.87
N ALA A 151 2.76 10.81 -29.00
CA ALA A 151 4.12 10.30 -28.94
C ALA A 151 4.20 9.32 -27.75
N ALA A 152 4.13 8.03 -28.08
CA ALA A 152 4.20 6.97 -27.09
C ALA A 152 5.67 6.67 -26.73
N PHE A 153 5.99 6.74 -25.44
CA PHE A 153 7.30 6.37 -24.89
C PHE A 153 7.20 4.97 -24.25
N ALA A 154 6.92 3.96 -25.07
CA ALA A 154 6.79 2.56 -24.63
C ALA A 154 8.13 1.80 -24.71
N GLU A 155 8.29 0.84 -23.79
CA GLU A 155 9.39 -0.12 -23.65
C GLU A 155 10.77 0.39 -23.21
N VAL A 156 10.89 0.56 -21.89
CA VAL A 156 12.05 0.04 -21.18
C VAL A 156 11.52 -1.18 -20.40
N VAL A 157 12.17 -2.34 -20.50
CA VAL A 157 11.89 -3.46 -19.59
C VAL A 157 12.16 -2.94 -18.18
N LEU A 158 11.10 -2.52 -17.49
CA LEU A 158 11.20 -1.98 -16.14
C LEU A 158 11.60 -3.14 -15.23
N ARG A 159 12.83 -3.05 -14.73
CA ARG A 159 13.34 -4.01 -13.76
C ARG A 159 13.08 -3.46 -12.38
N ASP A 160 12.47 -4.27 -11.54
CA ASP A 160 12.02 -3.85 -10.22
C ASP A 160 12.07 -5.05 -9.29
N ILE A 161 12.65 -4.85 -8.12
CA ILE A 161 12.52 -5.77 -6.99
C ILE A 161 11.77 -4.99 -5.91
N ALA A 162 10.87 -5.63 -5.19
CA ALA A 162 10.08 -4.94 -4.18
C ALA A 162 9.63 -5.89 -3.08
N ILE A 163 9.60 -5.40 -1.85
CA ILE A 163 8.87 -6.07 -0.76
C ILE A 163 7.41 -5.68 -0.92
N VAL A 164 6.55 -6.65 -1.26
CA VAL A 164 5.11 -6.42 -1.50
C VAL A 164 4.21 -7.00 -0.41
N LYS A 165 4.75 -7.91 0.40
CA LYS A 165 4.05 -8.49 1.56
C LYS A 165 5.03 -8.57 2.72
N LEU A 166 4.58 -8.17 3.90
CA LEU A 166 5.31 -8.32 5.14
C LEU A 166 4.30 -8.68 6.23
N GLN A 167 4.42 -9.88 6.78
CA GLN A 167 3.52 -10.41 7.80
C GLN A 167 4.34 -10.87 8.99
N TYR A 168 4.05 -10.33 10.17
CA TYR A 168 4.77 -10.65 11.40
C TYR A 168 3.84 -10.46 12.60
N PRO A 169 4.09 -11.16 13.73
CA PRO A 169 3.40 -10.86 14.98
C PRO A 169 3.91 -9.54 15.56
N GLU A 170 3.04 -8.66 16.02
CA GLU A 170 3.44 -7.40 16.67
C GLU A 170 4.11 -7.64 18.03
N MET A 171 3.73 -8.72 18.72
CA MET A 171 4.26 -9.11 20.01
C MET A 171 4.44 -10.62 20.16
N THR A 172 5.36 -11.02 21.03
CA THR A 172 5.52 -12.41 21.50
C THR A 172 6.04 -12.43 22.94
N PHE A 173 6.15 -13.62 23.52
CA PHE A 173 6.76 -13.85 24.82
C PHE A 173 8.23 -14.26 24.69
N ARG A 174 8.98 -14.03 25.77
CA ARG A 174 10.37 -14.43 25.85
C ARG A 174 10.54 -15.92 25.54
N ASN A 175 11.55 -16.25 24.74
CA ASN A 175 11.88 -17.61 24.28
C ASN A 175 10.81 -18.31 23.43
N MET A 176 9.73 -17.62 23.04
CA MET A 176 8.77 -18.17 22.08
C MET A 176 9.24 -17.90 20.65
N PRO A 177 9.09 -18.85 19.72
CA PRO A 177 9.47 -18.62 18.33
C PRO A 177 8.53 -17.58 17.70
N ALA A 178 9.12 -16.60 17.03
CA ALA A 178 8.39 -15.62 16.22
C ALA A 178 9.07 -15.51 14.85
N ARG A 179 8.27 -15.44 13.78
CA ARG A 179 8.75 -15.32 12.41
C ARG A 179 8.13 -14.13 11.69
N VAL A 180 8.90 -13.56 10.78
CA VAL A 180 8.41 -12.60 9.78
C VAL A 180 8.41 -13.28 8.42
N GLU A 181 7.27 -13.24 7.74
CA GLU A 181 7.06 -13.75 6.39
C GLU A 181 7.06 -12.57 5.42
N ALA A 182 7.83 -12.70 4.34
CA ALA A 182 8.02 -11.65 3.35
C ALA A 182 7.75 -12.15 1.94
N GLY A 183 6.96 -11.40 1.19
CA GLY A 183 6.74 -11.60 -0.23
C GLY A 183 7.57 -10.60 -1.04
N ILE A 184 8.47 -11.14 -1.85
CA ILE A 184 9.36 -10.37 -2.73
C ILE A 184 8.83 -10.49 -4.16
N ARG A 185 8.50 -9.34 -4.75
CA ARG A 185 8.15 -9.24 -6.16
C ARG A 185 9.42 -8.94 -6.96
N VAL A 186 9.62 -9.66 -8.06
CA VAL A 186 10.77 -9.51 -8.96
C VAL A 186 10.24 -9.41 -10.38
N ARG A 187 10.56 -8.35 -11.11
CA ARG A 187 10.12 -8.14 -12.48
C ARG A 187 11.28 -7.71 -13.37
N GLY A 188 11.32 -8.21 -14.60
CA GLY A 188 12.26 -7.73 -15.63
C GLY A 188 13.73 -8.12 -15.40
N PHE A 189 14.03 -8.97 -14.41
CA PHE A 189 15.38 -9.50 -14.17
C PHE A 189 15.55 -10.90 -14.76
N PRO A 190 16.74 -11.21 -15.31
CA PRO A 190 17.10 -12.59 -15.66
C PRO A 190 17.22 -13.45 -14.39
N PRO A 191 17.21 -14.79 -14.54
CA PRO A 191 17.38 -15.71 -13.41
C PRO A 191 18.62 -15.40 -12.57
N GLY A 192 18.52 -15.56 -11.25
CA GLY A 192 19.65 -15.36 -10.35
C GLY A 192 19.30 -15.22 -8.87
N ALA A 193 20.35 -15.14 -8.05
CA ALA A 193 20.26 -15.07 -6.59
C ALA A 193 19.95 -13.66 -6.09
N ILE A 194 18.86 -13.50 -5.34
CA ILE A 194 18.43 -12.25 -4.71
C ILE A 194 18.62 -12.41 -3.21
N GLU A 195 19.44 -11.57 -2.62
CA GLU A 195 19.66 -11.59 -1.17
C GLU A 195 18.62 -10.74 -0.47
N VAL A 196 18.08 -11.27 0.62
CA VAL A 196 17.17 -10.59 1.54
C VAL A 196 17.81 -10.61 2.92
N TRP A 197 17.87 -9.45 3.55
CA TRP A 197 18.53 -9.22 4.82
C TRP A 197 17.49 -8.77 5.85
N LEU A 198 17.60 -9.34 7.06
CA LEU A 198 16.91 -8.82 8.24
C LEU A 198 17.93 -8.02 9.04
N GLU A 199 17.65 -6.74 9.25
CA GLU A 199 18.47 -5.81 10.02
C GLU A 199 17.80 -5.49 11.36
N LYS A 200 18.57 -5.47 12.45
CA LYS A 200 18.17 -4.98 13.77
C LYS A 200 19.10 -3.82 14.13
N ASP A 201 18.54 -2.65 14.43
CA ASP A 201 19.32 -1.43 14.75
C ASP A 201 20.41 -1.12 13.71
N ASN A 202 20.06 -1.19 12.41
CA ASN A 202 20.94 -1.02 11.24
C ASN A 202 22.10 -2.04 11.12
N LYS A 203 22.05 -3.17 11.84
CA LYS A 203 23.00 -4.28 11.68
C LYS A 203 22.30 -5.49 11.10
N VAL A 204 22.88 -6.08 10.05
CA VAL A 204 22.36 -7.33 9.46
C VAL A 204 22.48 -8.46 10.50
N VAL A 205 21.34 -9.01 10.92
CA VAL A 205 21.28 -10.14 11.86
C VAL A 205 21.07 -11.47 11.15
N GLN A 206 20.38 -11.47 10.01
CA GLN A 206 20.15 -12.66 9.18
C GLN A 206 20.19 -12.31 7.70
N ARG A 207 20.63 -13.27 6.87
CA ARG A 207 20.59 -13.21 5.40
C ARG A 207 19.95 -14.48 4.87
N LYS A 208 19.10 -14.33 3.85
CA LYS A 208 18.59 -15.44 3.05
C LYS A 208 18.73 -15.11 1.57
N THR A 209 18.87 -16.15 0.77
CA THR A 209 18.99 -16.03 -0.69
C THR A 209 17.79 -16.70 -1.34
N ILE A 210 17.10 -15.95 -2.18
CA ILE A 210 16.02 -16.43 -3.04
C ILE A 210 16.60 -16.61 -4.44
N PHE A 211 16.27 -17.72 -5.11
CA PHE A 211 16.68 -17.94 -6.50
C PHE A 211 15.51 -17.63 -7.43
N SER A 212 15.62 -16.54 -8.19
CA SER A 212 14.66 -16.18 -9.22
C SER A 212 14.91 -16.99 -10.49
N ASP A 213 13.84 -17.52 -11.08
CA ASP A 213 13.85 -18.24 -12.37
C ASP A 213 13.63 -17.31 -13.57
N GLY A 214 13.49 -15.99 -13.33
CA GLY A 214 13.22 -14.96 -14.34
C GLY A 214 11.81 -15.03 -14.99
N ARG A 215 10.94 -15.94 -14.54
CA ARG A 215 9.57 -16.14 -15.07
C ARG A 215 8.53 -15.87 -14.00
N THR A 216 8.76 -16.42 -12.82
CA THR A 216 7.97 -16.21 -11.62
C THR A 216 8.26 -14.82 -11.08
N ASN A 217 7.20 -14.06 -10.79
CA ASN A 217 7.32 -12.69 -10.33
C ASN A 217 7.19 -12.53 -8.81
N TYR A 218 6.86 -13.58 -8.07
CA TYR A 218 6.60 -13.53 -6.63
C TYR A 218 7.28 -14.69 -5.92
N TYR A 219 8.01 -14.37 -4.85
CA TYR A 219 8.79 -15.31 -4.06
C TYR A 219 8.57 -15.04 -2.58
N GLU A 220 8.53 -16.10 -1.78
CA GLU A 220 8.37 -15.98 -0.33
C GLU A 220 9.65 -16.37 0.40
N THR A 221 9.89 -15.70 1.52
CA THR A 221 10.95 -16.03 2.46
C THR A 221 10.49 -15.69 3.88
N GLU A 222 11.11 -16.32 4.87
CA GLU A 222 10.80 -16.09 6.28
C GLU A 222 12.07 -15.85 7.09
N PHE A 223 11.99 -15.09 8.18
CA PHE A 223 13.10 -14.87 9.10
C PHE A 223 12.65 -15.10 10.54
N LEU A 224 13.56 -15.60 11.38
CA LEU A 224 13.29 -15.81 12.80
C LEU A 224 13.67 -14.55 13.59
N LEU A 225 12.77 -14.09 14.46
CA LEU A 225 13.00 -12.95 15.34
C LEU A 225 13.69 -13.41 16.64
N ASP A 226 14.54 -12.55 17.20
CA ASP A 226 15.20 -12.82 18.47
C ASP A 226 14.27 -12.49 19.64
N THR A 227 13.90 -13.52 20.40
CA THR A 227 12.95 -13.44 21.51
C THR A 227 13.61 -13.73 22.86
N SER A 228 14.96 -13.76 22.90
CA SER A 228 15.71 -14.11 24.11
C SER A 228 15.61 -13.06 25.22
N ARG A 229 15.39 -11.79 24.86
CA ARG A 229 15.33 -10.65 25.78
C ARG A 229 14.02 -9.89 25.63
N PRO A 230 13.38 -9.51 26.74
CA PRO A 230 12.20 -8.64 26.68
C PRO A 230 12.58 -7.23 26.22
N GLY A 231 11.66 -6.56 25.55
CA GLY A 231 11.83 -5.20 25.04
C GLY A 231 11.13 -4.96 23.70
N SER A 232 11.20 -3.72 23.23
CA SER A 232 10.75 -3.34 21.88
C SER A 232 11.95 -3.28 20.94
N PHE A 233 11.83 -3.92 19.79
CA PHE A 233 12.89 -4.00 18.79
C PHE A 233 12.40 -3.46 17.44
N ASN A 234 13.23 -2.66 16.79
CA ASN A 234 12.97 -2.16 15.44
C ASN A 234 13.78 -2.98 14.44
N TYR A 235 13.08 -3.59 13.50
CA TYR A 235 13.67 -4.35 12.42
C TYR A 235 13.48 -3.64 11.08
N THR A 236 14.42 -3.85 10.17
CA THR A 236 14.28 -3.46 8.77
C THR A 236 14.50 -4.71 7.93
N LEU A 237 13.49 -5.10 7.17
CA LEU A 237 13.66 -6.07 6.11
C LEU A 237 14.17 -5.34 4.88
N ARG A 238 15.24 -5.83 4.25
CA ARG A 238 15.84 -5.22 3.07
C ARG A 238 16.11 -6.29 2.01
N VAL A 239 15.86 -5.96 0.75
CA VAL A 239 16.32 -6.73 -0.40
C VAL A 239 17.54 -6.04 -0.99
N ALA A 240 18.57 -6.80 -1.33
CA ALA A 240 19.79 -6.26 -1.92
C ALA A 240 19.48 -5.64 -3.28
N ALA A 241 19.78 -4.34 -3.42
CA ALA A 241 19.56 -3.60 -4.65
C ALA A 241 20.42 -4.17 -5.79
N ARG A 242 19.83 -4.26 -6.98
CA ARG A 242 20.48 -4.64 -8.21
C ARG A 242 20.63 -3.44 -9.17
N PRO A 243 21.67 -3.46 -10.02
CA PRO A 243 21.80 -2.46 -11.06
C PRO A 243 20.58 -2.46 -12.00
N LYS A 244 20.18 -1.25 -12.41
CA LYS A 244 19.06 -1.01 -13.34
C LYS A 244 17.67 -1.30 -12.76
N GLU A 245 17.53 -1.30 -11.43
CA GLU A 245 16.22 -1.19 -10.79
C GLU A 245 15.61 0.20 -11.04
N ILE A 246 14.29 0.23 -11.20
CA ILE A 246 13.55 1.46 -11.42
C ILE A 246 13.58 2.36 -10.16
N THR A 247 13.55 1.74 -8.97
CA THR A 247 13.65 2.42 -7.69
C THR A 247 14.17 1.44 -6.64
N GLU A 248 14.91 1.95 -5.66
CA GLU A 248 15.34 1.16 -4.49
C GLU A 248 14.47 1.46 -3.26
N GLN A 249 13.49 2.37 -3.38
CA GLN A 249 12.69 2.83 -2.23
C GLN A 249 11.75 1.74 -1.70
N ASN A 250 11.33 0.81 -2.55
CA ASN A 250 10.49 -0.35 -2.27
C ASN A 250 11.30 -1.60 -1.86
N ASN A 251 12.63 -1.49 -1.75
CA ASN A 251 13.52 -2.59 -1.35
C ASN A 251 13.65 -2.74 0.16
N TYR A 252 13.03 -1.87 0.97
CA TYR A 252 13.08 -2.02 2.41
C TYR A 252 11.74 -1.70 3.07
N GLN A 253 11.48 -2.38 4.17
CA GLN A 253 10.30 -2.14 5.00
C GLN A 253 10.69 -2.23 6.47
N LYS A 254 10.30 -1.23 7.24
CA LYS A 254 10.57 -1.14 8.68
C LYS A 254 9.38 -1.66 9.46
N PHE A 255 9.64 -2.36 10.55
CA PHE A 255 8.61 -2.82 11.47
C PHE A 255 9.13 -2.88 12.91
N SER A 256 8.20 -2.82 13.85
CA SER A 256 8.47 -2.91 15.28
C SER A 256 7.90 -4.21 15.84
N PHE A 257 8.63 -4.82 16.77
CA PHE A 257 8.31 -6.11 17.36
C PHE A 257 8.58 -6.08 18.86
N GLN A 258 7.61 -6.51 19.66
CA GLN A 258 7.68 -6.49 21.11
C GLN A 258 7.87 -7.90 21.69
N VAL A 259 8.82 -8.04 22.60
CA VAL A 259 9.01 -9.25 23.40
C VAL A 259 8.62 -8.95 24.84
N ILE A 260 7.58 -9.63 25.31
CA ILE A 260 7.06 -9.52 26.68
C ILE A 260 7.78 -10.55 27.56
N ARG A 261 8.08 -10.17 28.80
CA ARG A 261 8.92 -10.95 29.71
C ARG A 261 8.24 -12.25 30.18
N ASP A 262 6.99 -12.15 30.62
CA ASP A 262 6.35 -13.21 31.40
C ASP A 262 5.13 -13.78 30.67
N GLN A 263 5.02 -15.10 30.67
CA GLN A 263 3.79 -15.81 30.32
C GLN A 263 2.88 -15.82 31.56
N LEU A 264 1.56 -15.85 31.36
CA LEU A 264 0.60 -16.02 32.44
C LEU A 264 0.67 -17.48 32.94
N ARG A 265 1.14 -17.68 34.16
CA ARG A 265 1.18 -19.00 34.79
C ARG A 265 -0.15 -19.29 35.46
N ILE A 266 -0.87 -20.29 34.93
CA ILE A 266 -2.17 -20.70 35.45
C ILE A 266 -2.06 -22.07 36.12
N LEU A 267 -2.47 -22.14 37.38
CA LEU A 267 -2.73 -23.39 38.08
C LEU A 267 -4.22 -23.71 37.98
N TYR A 268 -4.58 -24.80 37.31
CA TYR A 268 -5.96 -25.23 37.15
C TYR A 268 -6.19 -26.56 37.86
N ILE A 269 -6.98 -26.53 38.93
CA ILE A 269 -7.31 -27.70 39.76
C ILE A 269 -8.78 -28.04 39.54
N CYS A 270 -9.02 -29.27 39.08
CA CYS A 270 -10.36 -29.78 38.85
C CYS A 270 -10.62 -31.03 39.70
N GLY A 271 -11.70 -31.04 40.47
CA GLY A 271 -12.06 -32.16 41.34
C GLY A 271 -12.74 -33.34 40.62
N GLN A 272 -13.23 -33.13 39.40
CA GLN A 272 -13.85 -34.21 38.61
C GLN A 272 -13.59 -33.99 37.11
N PRO A 273 -13.24 -35.04 36.34
CA PRO A 273 -13.13 -34.92 34.90
C PRO A 273 -14.50 -34.55 34.28
N GLY A 274 -14.51 -33.54 33.42
CA GLY A 274 -15.71 -33.05 32.74
C GLY A 274 -15.39 -32.39 31.41
N TYR A 275 -16.44 -32.07 30.64
CA TYR A 275 -16.31 -31.39 29.35
C TYR A 275 -15.72 -29.98 29.49
N ASP A 276 -16.09 -29.25 30.55
CA ASP A 276 -15.60 -27.90 30.81
C ASP A 276 -14.09 -27.87 31.05
N TYR A 277 -13.60 -28.78 31.90
CA TYR A 277 -12.17 -29.00 32.08
C TYR A 277 -11.43 -29.31 30.78
N ALA A 278 -11.96 -30.27 30.00
CA ALA A 278 -11.33 -30.67 28.74
C ALA A 278 -11.25 -29.48 27.75
N PHE A 279 -12.33 -28.71 27.63
CA PHE A 279 -12.40 -27.55 26.74
C PHE A 279 -11.45 -26.44 27.19
N ARG A 280 -11.51 -26.02 28.46
CA ARG A 280 -10.65 -24.93 29.00
C ARG A 280 -9.19 -25.30 28.92
N ARG A 281 -8.83 -26.54 29.29
CA ARG A 281 -7.47 -27.04 29.15
C ARG A 281 -6.99 -27.00 27.71
N LEU A 282 -7.84 -27.39 26.74
CA LEU A 282 -7.48 -27.33 25.33
C LEU A 282 -7.23 -25.89 24.87
N VAL A 283 -8.12 -24.96 25.22
CA VAL A 283 -8.00 -23.53 24.85
C VAL A 283 -6.74 -22.91 25.45
N TRP A 284 -6.52 -23.07 26.76
CA TRP A 284 -5.37 -22.48 27.45
C TRP A 284 -4.06 -23.13 27.04
N LYS A 285 -4.01 -24.46 26.88
CA LYS A 285 -2.79 -25.15 26.43
C LYS A 285 -2.40 -24.77 25.00
N ASN A 286 -3.35 -24.36 24.17
CA ASN A 286 -3.09 -23.88 22.81
C ASN A 286 -2.74 -22.39 22.75
N ASN A 287 -2.81 -21.66 23.87
CA ASN A 287 -2.45 -20.26 23.93
C ASN A 287 -0.96 -20.09 24.29
N PRO A 288 -0.12 -19.51 23.41
CA PRO A 288 1.32 -19.34 23.66
C PRO A 288 1.66 -18.39 24.81
N GLY A 289 0.70 -17.58 25.28
CA GLY A 289 0.89 -16.70 26.43
C GLY A 289 0.57 -17.33 27.78
N ILE A 290 0.18 -18.61 27.81
CA ILE A 290 -0.24 -19.30 29.03
C ILE A 290 0.67 -20.51 29.28
N ASP A 291 1.30 -20.54 30.45
CA ASP A 291 1.97 -21.73 30.99
C ASP A 291 0.99 -22.43 31.95
N LEU A 292 0.33 -23.48 31.44
CA LEU A 292 -0.75 -24.17 32.16
C LEU A 292 -0.24 -25.41 32.90
N VAL A 293 -0.37 -25.38 34.23
CA VAL A 293 -0.25 -26.56 35.08
C VAL A 293 -1.64 -26.99 35.50
N SER A 294 -2.10 -28.15 35.03
CA SER A 294 -3.47 -28.63 35.26
C SER A 294 -3.48 -29.96 36.04
N PHE A 295 -4.25 -30.04 37.12
CA PHE A 295 -4.47 -31.27 37.87
C PHE A 295 -5.95 -31.67 37.84
N VAL A 296 -6.21 -32.97 37.63
CA VAL A 296 -7.54 -33.57 37.88
C VAL A 296 -7.40 -34.51 39.05
N ILE A 297 -8.23 -34.31 40.07
CA ILE A 297 -8.15 -35.05 41.31
C ILE A 297 -9.06 -36.27 41.18
N LEU A 298 -8.43 -37.43 41.03
CA LEU A 298 -9.12 -38.70 40.80
C LEU A 298 -9.29 -39.52 42.09
N ARG A 299 -8.69 -39.08 43.20
CA ARG A 299 -8.74 -39.76 44.50
C ARG A 299 -8.74 -38.73 45.63
N ASN A 300 -9.70 -38.86 46.54
CA ASN A 300 -9.72 -38.08 47.78
C ASN A 300 -8.80 -38.71 48.84
N PRO A 301 -8.24 -37.91 49.78
CA PRO A 301 -7.33 -38.41 50.82
C PRO A 301 -7.98 -39.45 51.74
N GLU A 302 -9.31 -39.38 51.87
CA GLU A 302 -10.14 -40.28 52.66
C GLU A 302 -10.30 -41.68 52.03
N ASN A 303 -10.02 -41.82 50.72
CA ASN A 303 -10.07 -43.09 50.01
C ASN A 303 -8.81 -43.92 50.29
N VAL A 304 -8.61 -44.32 51.55
CA VAL A 304 -7.47 -45.12 51.97
C VAL A 304 -7.63 -46.55 51.44
N THR A 305 -6.66 -47.00 50.66
CA THR A 305 -6.59 -48.39 50.16
C THR A 305 -5.53 -49.14 50.95
N LEU A 306 -5.75 -50.43 51.23
CA LEU A 306 -4.80 -51.30 51.94
C LEU A 306 -3.54 -51.64 51.13
N VAL A 307 -3.41 -51.10 49.92
CA VAL A 307 -2.32 -51.36 48.98
C VAL A 307 -1.34 -50.19 49.03
N ALA A 308 -0.04 -50.48 49.02
CA ALA A 308 1.00 -49.45 49.03
C ALA A 308 0.90 -48.55 47.79
N ASP A 309 1.12 -47.24 47.95
CA ASP A 309 0.92 -46.26 46.87
C ASP A 309 1.75 -46.54 45.60
N LYS A 310 2.89 -47.23 45.73
CA LYS A 310 3.72 -47.69 44.60
C LYS A 310 3.04 -48.71 43.68
N ASP A 311 2.03 -49.42 44.20
CA ASP A 311 1.29 -50.48 43.52
C ASP A 311 -0.08 -49.97 43.02
N LEU A 312 -0.36 -48.67 43.18
CA LEU A 312 -1.56 -47.99 42.67
C LEU A 312 -1.23 -47.24 41.38
N SER A 313 -2.11 -47.31 40.39
CA SER A 313 -1.94 -46.56 39.12
C SER A 313 -2.19 -45.05 39.25
N LEU A 314 -2.72 -44.60 40.39
CA LEU A 314 -3.09 -43.20 40.64
C LEU A 314 -2.20 -42.62 41.73
N ILE A 315 -1.44 -41.57 41.38
CA ILE A 315 -0.59 -40.81 42.30
C ILE A 315 -1.48 -39.87 43.13
N PRO A 316 -1.33 -39.81 44.46
CA PRO A 316 -2.06 -38.86 45.29
C PRO A 316 -1.70 -37.42 44.89
N PHE A 317 -2.71 -36.54 44.90
CA PHE A 317 -2.48 -35.12 44.60
C PHE A 317 -1.57 -34.49 45.67
N PRO A 318 -0.43 -33.89 45.29
CA PRO A 318 0.54 -33.33 46.24
C PRO A 318 0.07 -31.96 46.76
N ALA A 319 -1.03 -31.96 47.50
CA ALA A 319 -1.71 -30.75 47.95
C ALA A 319 -0.79 -29.81 48.74
N TYR A 320 0.05 -30.34 49.62
CA TYR A 320 0.98 -29.53 50.42
C TYR A 320 2.03 -28.83 49.55
N ASP A 321 2.66 -29.53 48.61
CA ASP A 321 3.69 -28.91 47.77
C ASP A 321 3.07 -27.83 46.86
N VAL A 322 1.93 -28.15 46.23
CA VAL A 322 1.24 -27.23 45.32
C VAL A 322 0.72 -25.98 46.06
N PHE A 323 0.03 -26.15 47.19
CA PHE A 323 -0.62 -25.03 47.88
C PHE A 323 0.29 -24.28 48.87
N SER A 324 1.32 -24.92 49.43
CA SER A 324 2.18 -24.29 50.44
C SER A 324 3.55 -23.87 49.92
N LYS A 325 4.07 -24.47 48.84
CA LYS A 325 5.38 -24.11 48.28
C LYS A 325 5.27 -23.43 46.93
N ASP A 326 4.44 -23.97 46.05
CA ASP A 326 4.45 -23.57 44.64
C ASP A 326 3.39 -22.53 44.28
N LEU A 327 2.44 -22.23 45.17
CA LEU A 327 1.29 -21.36 44.87
C LEU A 327 1.71 -19.94 44.45
N GLU A 328 2.79 -19.40 45.02
CA GLU A 328 3.33 -18.08 44.68
C GLU A 328 3.92 -18.00 43.26
N ASN A 329 4.19 -19.15 42.62
CA ASN A 329 4.73 -19.21 41.26
C ASN A 329 3.65 -19.06 40.18
N PHE A 330 2.37 -18.95 40.55
CA PHE A 330 1.24 -18.85 39.64
C PHE A 330 0.58 -17.47 39.74
N ASP A 331 0.26 -16.89 38.58
CA ASP A 331 -0.42 -15.60 38.48
C ASP A 331 -1.94 -15.75 38.67
N LEU A 332 -2.49 -16.93 38.35
CA LEU A 332 -3.91 -17.23 38.44
C LEU A 332 -4.13 -18.66 38.93
N LEU A 333 -4.98 -18.79 39.96
CA LEU A 333 -5.51 -20.06 40.43
C LEU A 333 -6.96 -20.22 39.98
N VAL A 334 -7.23 -21.30 39.25
CA VAL A 334 -8.59 -21.69 38.86
C VAL A 334 -8.95 -23.00 39.54
N ILE A 335 -10.06 -22.98 40.28
CA ILE A 335 -10.57 -24.15 41.00
C ILE A 335 -11.95 -24.49 40.43
N GLU A 336 -12.16 -25.75 40.08
CA GLU A 336 -13.44 -26.25 39.57
C GLU A 336 -13.83 -27.55 40.26
N ASN A 337 -15.06 -27.62 40.78
CA ASN A 337 -15.62 -28.82 41.41
C ASN A 337 -14.71 -29.47 42.47
N PHE A 338 -13.91 -28.67 43.19
CA PHE A 338 -12.89 -29.14 44.10
C PHE A 338 -13.13 -28.62 45.53
N ASP A 339 -13.18 -29.55 46.49
CA ASP A 339 -13.35 -29.25 47.92
C ASP A 339 -12.00 -29.23 48.63
N PHE A 340 -11.42 -28.03 48.76
CA PHE A 340 -10.10 -27.81 49.35
C PHE A 340 -10.05 -28.11 50.86
N ALA A 341 -11.17 -28.08 51.58
CA ALA A 341 -11.21 -28.37 53.02
C ALA A 341 -10.75 -29.81 53.33
N ARG A 342 -11.00 -30.73 52.39
CA ARG A 342 -10.64 -32.16 52.51
C ARG A 342 -9.15 -32.42 52.38
N PHE A 343 -8.38 -31.46 51.88
CA PHE A 343 -6.95 -31.59 51.61
C PHE A 343 -6.08 -30.86 52.64
N GLY A 344 -6.67 -30.41 53.76
CA GLY A 344 -5.93 -29.80 54.87
C GLY A 344 -5.32 -28.43 54.54
N VAL A 345 -5.78 -27.76 53.48
CA VAL A 345 -5.25 -26.47 53.06
C VAL A 345 -5.86 -25.36 53.93
N PRO A 346 -5.03 -24.55 54.64
CA PRO A 346 -5.55 -23.50 55.51
C PRO A 346 -6.36 -22.45 54.73
N ARG A 347 -7.57 -22.10 55.23
CA ARG A 347 -8.48 -21.11 54.58
C ARG A 347 -7.84 -19.74 54.30
N GLN A 348 -6.84 -19.36 55.09
CA GLN A 348 -6.09 -18.11 54.93
C GLN A 348 -5.39 -17.99 53.56
N HIS A 349 -5.01 -19.09 52.91
CA HIS A 349 -4.39 -19.06 51.57
C HIS A 349 -5.39 -18.67 50.46
N PHE A 350 -6.69 -18.61 50.77
CA PHE A 350 -7.75 -18.36 49.82
C PHE A 350 -8.54 -17.08 50.12
N ALA A 351 -8.00 -16.19 50.96
CA ALA A 351 -8.68 -14.93 51.32
C ALA A 351 -8.98 -14.03 50.11
N ASN A 352 -8.26 -14.21 49.00
CA ASN A 352 -8.42 -13.44 47.75
C ASN A 352 -9.16 -14.23 46.64
N VAL A 353 -9.74 -15.39 46.94
CA VAL A 353 -10.51 -16.17 45.96
C VAL A 353 -11.86 -15.51 45.77
N VAL A 354 -12.16 -15.10 44.53
CA VAL A 354 -13.48 -14.58 44.17
C VAL A 354 -14.35 -15.76 43.74
N GLU A 355 -15.48 -15.97 44.42
CA GLU A 355 -16.49 -16.94 44.01
C GLU A 355 -17.24 -16.40 42.78
N TRP A 356 -17.26 -17.18 41.71
CA TRP A 356 -17.93 -16.87 40.43
C TRP A 356 -18.88 -17.98 40.03
#